data_AF-A0AAD6I1H8-F1
#
_entry.id   AF-A0AAD6I1H8-F1
#
_cell.length_a   1.000
_cell.length_b   1.000
_cell.length_c   1.000
_cell.angle_alpha   90.00
_cell.angle_beta   90.00
_cell.angle_gamma   90.00
#
_symmetry.space_group_name_H-M   'P 1'
#
loop_
_entity.id
_entity.type
_entity.pdbx_description
1 polymer ?
#
loop_
_entity_poly.entity_id
_entity_poly.type
_entity_poly.pdbx_seq_one_letter_code
_entity_poly.pdbx_strand_id
1 'polypeptide(L)'
;MSYTYLPSTPYDPHPTIIMTTNPASRKTNHLLSNPRVSLLVHDWVSHRPPTRATTGDREGSPPPAATRSSLASLLLNLNTSALSSISTTICGEARFLEAGSDEESWCKNRHLENNTFEEEEINLFGQQQRDPNARRPSVSIDTDVRVVTVRVTEGRIADWKGGVRDWVLLPTEGQDAGLVNGVSS
;
A
#
# COMPACT_ATOMS: atom_id res chain seq x y z
N MET A 1 -5.43 3.10 -6.89
CA MET A 1 -5.54 1.65 -6.70
C MET A 1 -4.81 1.34 -5.43
N SER A 2 -5.57 1.21 -4.37
CA SER A 2 -5.15 0.57 -3.14
C SER A 2 -4.65 -0.85 -3.41
N TYR A 3 -3.76 -1.32 -2.56
CA TYR A 3 -3.32 -2.71 -2.54
C TYR A 3 -3.24 -3.20 -1.09
N THR A 4 -3.32 -4.50 -0.91
CA THR A 4 -3.13 -5.12 0.40
C THR A 4 -2.17 -6.28 0.25
N TYR A 5 -1.03 -6.20 0.92
CA TYR A 5 -0.08 -7.30 0.99
C TYR A 5 -0.42 -8.20 2.18
N LEU A 6 -0.46 -9.51 1.94
CA LEU A 6 -0.59 -10.53 2.97
C LEU A 6 0.53 -11.56 2.79
N PRO A 7 1.25 -11.96 3.86
CA PRO A 7 2.31 -12.97 3.76
C PRO A 7 1.77 -14.36 3.42
N SER A 8 0.51 -14.63 3.79
CA SER A 8 -0.24 -15.82 3.44
C SER A 8 -1.74 -15.53 3.55
N THR A 9 -2.55 -16.37 2.92
CA THR A 9 -4.00 -16.35 3.02
C THR A 9 -4.51 -17.74 3.40
N PRO A 10 -5.77 -17.88 3.86
CA PRO A 10 -6.38 -19.20 4.08
C PRO A 10 -6.45 -20.07 2.81
N TYR A 11 -6.32 -19.46 1.63
CA TYR A 11 -6.49 -20.10 0.32
C TYR A 11 -5.15 -20.37 -0.39
N ASP A 12 -4.12 -19.59 -0.08
CA ASP A 12 -2.78 -19.70 -0.65
C ASP A 12 -1.72 -19.36 0.41
N PRO A 13 -0.78 -20.28 0.72
CA PRO A 13 0.29 -20.04 1.68
C PRO A 13 1.36 -19.05 1.18
N HIS A 14 1.32 -18.64 -0.09
CA HIS A 14 2.33 -17.75 -0.66
C HIS A 14 2.02 -16.27 -0.40
N PRO A 15 3.06 -15.42 -0.36
CA PRO A 15 2.88 -13.97 -0.26
C PRO A 15 2.03 -13.45 -1.42
N THR A 16 0.94 -12.76 -1.07
CA THR A 16 -0.11 -12.38 -1.99
C THR A 16 -0.42 -10.89 -1.88
N ILE A 17 -0.56 -10.24 -3.03
CA ILE A 17 -1.01 -8.85 -3.13
C ILE A 17 -2.45 -8.85 -3.65
N ILE A 18 -3.38 -8.32 -2.86
CA ILE A 18 -4.78 -8.12 -3.24
C ILE A 18 -4.93 -6.72 -3.84
N MET A 19 -5.59 -6.65 -4.99
CA MET A 19 -6.00 -5.41 -5.65
C MET A 19 -7.45 -5.53 -6.12
N THR A 20 -8.11 -4.39 -6.30
CA THR A 20 -9.41 -4.31 -6.97
C THR A 20 -9.29 -3.58 -8.31
N THR A 21 -10.09 -3.97 -9.29
CA THR A 21 -10.11 -3.32 -10.60
C THR A 21 -11.50 -3.35 -11.24
N ASN A 22 -11.81 -2.32 -12.03
CA ASN A 22 -13.07 -2.27 -12.78
C ASN A 22 -13.03 -3.27 -13.96
N PRO A 23 -14.05 -4.14 -14.13
CA PRO A 23 -14.12 -5.16 -15.15
C PRO A 23 -14.04 -4.60 -16.58
N ALA A 24 -14.54 -3.39 -16.84
CA ALA A 24 -14.50 -2.75 -18.14
C ALA A 24 -13.14 -2.10 -18.47
N SER A 25 -12.18 -2.11 -17.54
CA SER A 25 -10.89 -1.45 -17.74
C SER A 25 -9.98 -2.21 -18.70
N ARG A 26 -9.11 -1.47 -19.41
CA ARG A 26 -8.02 -2.08 -20.21
C ARG A 26 -7.12 -2.96 -19.36
N LYS A 27 -6.90 -2.61 -18.07
CA LYS A 27 -6.11 -3.39 -17.12
C LYS A 27 -6.72 -4.78 -16.96
N THR A 28 -8.04 -4.89 -16.80
CA THR A 28 -8.73 -6.17 -16.69
C THR A 28 -8.50 -7.04 -17.92
N ASN A 29 -8.68 -6.50 -19.12
CA ASN A 29 -8.45 -7.24 -20.36
C ASN A 29 -6.99 -7.71 -20.48
N HIS A 30 -6.02 -6.86 -20.12
CA HIS A 30 -4.61 -7.25 -20.16
C HIS A 30 -4.31 -8.37 -19.16
N LEU A 31 -4.79 -8.26 -17.92
CA LEU A 31 -4.61 -9.28 -16.88
C LEU A 31 -5.24 -10.63 -17.25
N LEU A 32 -6.41 -10.60 -17.90
CA LEU A 32 -7.05 -11.83 -18.40
C LEU A 32 -6.25 -12.48 -19.54
N SER A 33 -5.64 -11.67 -20.42
CA SER A 33 -4.84 -12.18 -21.54
C SER A 33 -3.44 -12.64 -21.14
N ASN A 34 -2.85 -12.00 -20.12
CA ASN A 34 -1.51 -12.31 -19.63
C ASN A 34 -1.47 -12.12 -18.10
N PRO A 35 -1.51 -13.23 -17.34
CA PRO A 35 -1.49 -13.17 -15.87
C PRO A 35 -0.09 -12.86 -15.32
N ARG A 36 0.99 -12.90 -16.12
CA ARG A 36 2.34 -12.56 -15.66
C ARG A 36 2.48 -11.05 -15.55
N VAL A 37 2.64 -10.57 -14.33
CA VAL A 37 2.64 -9.13 -14.02
C VAL A 37 3.90 -8.70 -13.30
N SER A 38 4.20 -7.41 -13.43
CA SER A 38 5.25 -6.71 -12.71
C SER A 38 4.64 -5.47 -12.06
N LEU A 39 4.78 -5.37 -10.74
CA LEU A 39 4.24 -4.30 -9.90
C LEU A 39 5.40 -3.41 -9.43
N LEU A 40 5.39 -2.15 -9.83
CA LEU A 40 6.36 -1.16 -9.36
C LEU A 40 5.81 -0.47 -8.11
N VAL A 41 6.52 -0.61 -7.00
CA VAL A 41 6.28 0.07 -5.73
C VAL A 41 7.41 1.08 -5.52
N HIS A 42 7.09 2.29 -5.09
CA HIS A 42 8.07 3.30 -4.70
C HIS A 42 7.83 3.68 -3.24
N ASP A 43 8.90 4.09 -2.55
CA ASP A 43 8.75 4.70 -1.23
C ASP A 43 7.90 5.97 -1.33
N TRP A 44 6.97 6.15 -0.40
CA TRP A 44 6.26 7.41 -0.22
C TRP A 44 6.89 8.13 0.96
N VAL A 45 7.28 9.39 0.76
CA VAL A 45 7.64 10.28 1.86
C VAL A 45 6.36 10.69 2.56
N SER A 46 5.98 9.91 3.57
CA SER A 46 4.88 10.27 4.44
C SER A 46 5.27 11.57 5.16
N HIS A 47 4.62 12.68 4.81
CA HIS A 47 4.53 13.82 5.69
C HIS A 47 3.65 13.39 6.86
N ARG A 48 4.16 12.59 7.81
CA ARG A 48 3.62 12.73 9.15
C ARG A 48 3.97 14.17 9.52
N PRO A 49 2.99 15.08 9.74
CA PRO A 49 3.30 16.24 10.54
C PRO A 49 3.96 15.68 11.80
N PRO A 50 5.00 16.32 12.36
CA PRO A 50 5.55 15.90 13.64
C PRO A 50 4.46 16.10 14.71
N THR A 51 3.49 15.19 14.79
CA THR A 51 2.41 15.23 15.77
C THR A 51 2.90 14.47 16.98
N ARG A 52 3.02 15.25 18.06
CA ARG A 52 3.12 14.83 19.45
C ARG A 52 4.49 14.25 19.82
N ALA A 53 5.40 15.16 20.16
CA ALA A 53 6.21 14.96 21.35
C ALA A 53 5.26 14.55 22.49
N THR A 54 5.28 13.29 22.86
CA THR A 54 4.74 12.80 24.13
C THR A 54 5.49 13.53 25.24
N THR A 55 4.73 14.23 26.07
CA THR A 55 5.13 14.92 27.30
C THR A 55 6.13 14.11 28.13
N GLY A 56 7.27 14.72 28.45
CA GLY A 56 8.24 14.20 29.40
C GLY A 56 9.32 15.26 29.69
N ASP A 57 9.38 15.71 30.94
CA ASP A 57 10.26 16.74 31.49
C ASP A 57 11.70 16.68 30.98
N ARG A 58 12.12 17.68 30.21
CA ARG A 58 13.53 18.10 30.13
C ARG A 58 13.59 19.63 30.04
N GLU A 59 13.88 20.22 31.19
CA GLU A 59 14.40 21.57 31.34
C GLU A 59 15.69 21.68 30.52
N GLY A 60 15.64 22.41 29.40
CA GLY A 60 16.78 22.55 28.49
C GLY A 60 16.40 23.14 27.15
N SER A 61 16.38 24.48 27.09
CA SER A 61 16.31 25.36 25.91
C SER A 61 15.09 25.21 24.96
N PRO A 62 14.38 26.30 24.64
CA PRO A 62 13.24 26.23 23.73
C PRO A 62 13.68 25.72 22.35
N PRO A 63 12.84 24.93 21.63
CA PRO A 63 13.14 24.57 20.26
C PRO A 63 13.28 25.84 19.41
N PRO A 64 14.24 25.92 18.47
CA PRO A 64 14.50 27.12 17.70
C PRO A 64 13.23 27.55 16.95
N ALA A 65 12.89 28.84 17.01
CA ALA A 65 11.68 29.42 16.41
C ALA A 65 11.52 29.14 14.89
N ALA A 66 12.60 28.73 14.21
CA ALA A 66 12.62 28.37 12.80
C ALA A 66 11.70 27.19 12.43
N THR A 67 11.43 26.25 13.35
CA THR A 67 10.54 25.10 13.12
C THR A 67 9.05 25.48 13.08
N ARG A 68 8.70 26.75 13.25
CA ARG A 68 7.31 27.26 13.11
C ARG A 68 7.02 27.95 11.78
N SER A 69 8.01 28.14 10.92
CA SER A 69 7.81 28.84 9.64
C SER A 69 7.36 27.87 8.55
N SER A 70 6.33 28.26 7.78
CA SER A 70 5.84 27.51 6.61
C SER A 70 6.95 27.27 5.57
N LEU A 71 7.91 28.18 5.47
CA LEU A 71 9.10 28.05 4.61
C LEU A 71 10.06 26.99 5.12
N ALA A 72 10.38 26.94 6.42
CA ALA A 72 11.25 25.89 6.96
C ALA A 72 10.60 24.50 6.82
N SER A 73 9.29 24.41 7.05
CA SER A 73 8.54 23.18 6.76
C SER A 73 8.57 22.83 5.27
N LEU A 74 8.38 23.80 4.37
CA LEU A 74 8.48 23.58 2.92
C LEU A 74 9.87 23.12 2.48
N LEU A 75 10.94 23.72 2.98
CA LEU A 75 12.32 23.32 2.66
C LEU A 75 12.66 21.94 3.22
N LEU A 76 12.17 21.60 4.41
CA LEU A 76 12.30 20.26 4.97
C LEU A 76 11.56 19.24 4.10
N ASN A 77 10.33 19.57 3.70
CA ASN A 77 9.48 18.75 2.82
C ASN A 77 10.08 18.55 1.42
N LEU A 78 10.74 19.57 0.86
CA LEU A 78 11.45 19.46 -0.43
C LEU A 78 12.66 18.53 -0.32
N ASN A 79 13.44 18.64 0.76
CA ASN A 79 14.60 17.79 0.96
C ASN A 79 14.21 16.33 1.20
N THR A 80 13.12 16.06 1.93
CA THR A 80 12.63 14.69 2.12
C THR A 80 12.05 14.11 0.82
N SER A 81 11.28 14.89 0.07
CA SER A 81 10.71 14.47 -1.22
C SER A 81 11.78 14.12 -2.27
N ALA A 82 12.92 14.83 -2.26
CA ALA A 82 14.04 14.56 -3.17
C ALA A 82 14.84 13.29 -2.82
N LEU A 83 14.69 12.76 -1.60
CA LEU A 83 15.39 11.54 -1.14
C LEU A 83 14.57 10.25 -1.35
N SER A 84 13.30 10.35 -1.72
CA SER A 84 12.44 9.20 -2.09
C SER A 84 12.94 8.57 -3.39
N SER A 85 13.79 7.56 -3.29
CA SER A 85 14.40 6.92 -4.45
C SER A 85 14.55 5.41 -4.29
N ILE A 86 13.89 4.84 -3.28
CA ILE A 86 13.80 3.40 -3.16
C ILE A 86 12.60 2.93 -3.98
N SER A 87 12.84 2.01 -4.91
CA SER A 87 11.78 1.36 -5.66
C SER A 87 11.96 -0.14 -5.67
N THR A 88 10.84 -0.85 -5.68
CA THR A 88 10.79 -2.30 -5.76
C THR A 88 9.90 -2.70 -6.91
N THR A 89 10.46 -3.46 -7.84
CA THR A 89 9.70 -4.14 -8.89
C THR A 89 9.40 -5.55 -8.39
N ILE A 90 8.13 -5.90 -8.23
CA ILE A 90 7.66 -7.20 -7.74
C ILE A 90 7.03 -7.94 -8.92
N CYS A 91 7.57 -9.10 -9.27
CA CYS A 91 7.02 -9.95 -10.30
C CYS A 91 6.15 -11.06 -9.68
N GLY A 92 5.11 -11.45 -10.41
CA GLY A 92 4.20 -12.48 -9.94
C GLY A 92 3.16 -12.89 -10.97
N GLU A 93 2.25 -13.75 -10.52
CA GLU A 93 1.13 -14.24 -11.33
C GLU A 93 -0.19 -13.73 -10.76
N ALA A 94 -0.96 -13.05 -11.60
CA ALA A 94 -2.25 -12.47 -11.28
C ALA A 94 -3.39 -13.45 -11.59
N ARG A 95 -4.32 -13.59 -10.64
CA ARG A 95 -5.55 -14.37 -10.80
C ARG A 95 -6.75 -13.52 -10.40
N PHE A 96 -7.79 -13.56 -11.22
CA PHE A 96 -9.10 -13.05 -10.83
C PHE A 96 -9.80 -14.07 -9.94
N LEU A 97 -10.35 -13.60 -8.82
CA LEU A 97 -11.19 -14.44 -7.99
C LEU A 97 -12.57 -14.61 -8.64
N GLU A 98 -13.17 -15.78 -8.43
CA GLU A 98 -14.50 -16.07 -8.95
C GLU A 98 -15.55 -15.22 -8.23
N ALA A 99 -16.45 -14.62 -9.01
CA ALA A 99 -17.48 -13.74 -8.48
C ALA A 99 -18.44 -14.52 -7.57
N GLY A 100 -18.61 -14.04 -6.33
CA GLY A 100 -19.47 -14.68 -5.32
C GLY A 100 -18.79 -15.81 -4.54
N SER A 101 -17.50 -16.06 -4.76
CA SER A 101 -16.75 -17.03 -3.96
C SER A 101 -16.46 -16.52 -2.54
N ASP A 102 -16.30 -17.44 -1.60
CA ASP A 102 -15.88 -17.13 -0.23
C ASP A 102 -14.51 -16.43 -0.21
N GLU A 103 -13.60 -16.87 -1.09
CA GLU A 103 -12.28 -16.28 -1.27
C GLU A 103 -12.37 -14.82 -1.71
N GLU A 104 -13.25 -14.50 -2.66
CA GLU A 104 -13.48 -13.14 -3.12
C GLU A 104 -13.99 -12.25 -1.99
N SER A 105 -15.00 -12.72 -1.26
CA SER A 105 -15.61 -11.96 -0.16
C SER A 105 -14.62 -11.72 0.98
N TRP A 106 -13.83 -12.73 1.34
CA TRP A 106 -12.78 -12.61 2.35
C TRP A 106 -11.69 -11.62 1.92
N CYS A 107 -11.21 -11.72 0.67
CA CYS A 107 -10.21 -10.81 0.14
C CYS A 107 -10.73 -9.36 0.06
N LYS A 108 -12.00 -9.15 -0.34
CA LYS A 108 -12.63 -7.81 -0.34
C LYS A 108 -12.64 -7.22 1.06
N ASN A 109 -13.08 -7.97 2.06
CA ASN A 109 -13.14 -7.51 3.44
C ASN A 109 -11.75 -7.16 3.98
N ARG A 110 -10.77 -8.05 3.79
CA ARG A 110 -9.37 -7.76 4.15
C ARG A 110 -8.79 -6.56 3.43
N HIS A 111 -9.15 -6.37 2.17
CA HIS A 111 -8.69 -5.23 1.40
C HIS A 111 -9.29 -3.91 1.91
N LEU A 112 -10.60 -3.89 2.23
CA LEU A 112 -11.29 -2.75 2.83
C LEU A 112 -10.71 -2.37 4.20
N GLU A 113 -10.54 -3.36 5.09
CA GLU A 113 -9.97 -3.16 6.43
C GLU A 113 -8.59 -2.48 6.40
N ASN A 114 -7.79 -2.76 5.37
CA ASN A 114 -6.44 -2.22 5.23
C ASN A 114 -6.37 -0.90 4.45
N ASN A 115 -7.45 -0.50 3.77
CA ASN A 115 -7.47 0.68 2.90
C ASN A 115 -8.54 1.70 3.32
N THR A 116 -8.63 1.97 4.62
CA THR A 116 -9.56 2.96 5.18
C THR A 116 -9.17 4.42 4.90
N PHE A 117 -7.93 4.67 4.45
CA PHE A 117 -7.40 6.03 4.25
C PHE A 117 -7.99 6.79 3.05
N GLU A 118 -8.50 6.13 2.02
CA GLU A 118 -9.13 6.82 0.87
C GLU A 118 -10.40 7.58 1.29
N GLU A 119 -11.10 7.15 2.35
CA GLU A 119 -12.26 7.88 2.89
C GLU A 119 -11.87 9.16 3.65
N GLU A 120 -10.67 9.23 4.22
CA GLU A 120 -10.21 10.37 5.02
C GLU A 120 -9.64 11.51 4.15
N GLU A 121 -8.90 11.20 3.08
CA GLU A 121 -8.38 12.23 2.16
C GLU A 121 -9.48 12.94 1.35
N ILE A 122 -10.52 12.21 0.93
CA ILE A 122 -11.70 12.79 0.26
C ILE A 122 -12.47 13.73 1.20
N ASN A 123 -12.43 13.47 2.51
CA ASN A 123 -13.04 14.33 3.52
C ASN A 123 -12.20 15.57 3.88
N LEU A 124 -10.90 15.58 3.60
CA LEU A 124 -9.99 16.68 3.95
C LEU A 124 -9.92 17.78 2.88
N PHE A 125 -10.06 17.43 1.60
CA PHE A 125 -10.01 18.39 0.47
C PHE A 125 -11.40 18.84 -0.04
N GLY A 126 -12.49 18.25 0.46
CA GLY A 126 -13.86 18.51 0.00
C GLY A 126 -14.65 19.49 0.86
N GLN A 127 -14.26 20.77 0.93
CA GLN A 127 -15.23 21.83 1.26
C GLN A 127 -16.19 22.04 0.06
N GLN A 128 -17.12 21.10 -0.12
CA GLN A 128 -18.36 21.38 -0.84
C GLN A 128 -19.53 21.00 0.08
N GLN A 129 -20.09 22.05 0.66
CA GLN A 129 -21.46 22.20 1.15
C GLN A 129 -22.26 20.90 1.10
N ARG A 130 -22.30 20.17 2.22
CA ARG A 130 -23.08 18.94 2.36
C ARG A 130 -24.55 19.30 2.54
N ASP A 131 -25.37 18.87 1.60
CA ASP A 131 -26.81 18.72 1.78
C ASP A 131 -27.05 17.57 2.78
N PRO A 132 -27.64 17.79 3.97
CA PRO A 132 -27.74 16.78 5.04
C PRO A 132 -28.63 15.58 4.71
N ASN A 133 -29.37 15.62 3.60
CA ASN A 133 -30.25 14.52 3.17
C ASN A 133 -29.68 13.68 2.00
N ALA A 134 -28.54 14.09 1.43
CA ALA A 134 -27.82 13.28 0.46
C ALA A 134 -26.89 12.34 1.22
N ARG A 135 -27.36 11.11 1.50
CA ARG A 135 -26.45 9.99 1.76
C ARG A 135 -25.53 9.86 0.55
N ARG A 136 -24.35 10.46 0.62
CA ARG A 136 -23.28 10.18 -0.35
C ARG A 136 -23.09 8.67 -0.35
N PRO A 137 -23.02 7.99 -1.50
CA PRO A 137 -22.64 6.60 -1.51
C PRO A 137 -21.28 6.55 -0.82
N SER A 138 -21.22 5.83 0.30
CA SER A 138 -19.96 5.28 0.79
C SER A 138 -19.19 4.76 -0.41
N VAL A 139 -17.87 4.84 -0.41
CA VAL A 139 -17.05 4.03 -1.32
C VAL A 139 -17.22 2.56 -0.89
N SER A 140 -18.44 2.05 -1.00
CA SER A 140 -18.70 0.65 -1.18
C SER A 140 -17.87 0.30 -2.38
N ILE A 141 -16.88 -0.59 -2.20
CA ILE A 141 -16.41 -1.46 -3.28
C ILE A 141 -17.66 -1.80 -4.07
N ASP A 142 -17.81 -1.14 -5.23
CA ASP A 142 -18.99 -1.29 -6.04
C ASP A 142 -19.17 -2.79 -6.26
N THR A 143 -20.42 -3.26 -6.26
CA THR A 143 -20.71 -4.64 -6.67
C THR A 143 -20.13 -4.97 -8.05
N ASP A 144 -19.71 -3.95 -8.80
CA ASP A 144 -19.08 -4.01 -10.10
C ASP A 144 -17.53 -4.02 -10.08
N VAL A 145 -16.82 -4.18 -8.96
CA VAL A 145 -15.34 -4.36 -8.99
C VAL A 145 -14.93 -5.82 -8.86
N ARG A 146 -13.92 -6.21 -9.64
CA ARG A 146 -13.29 -7.52 -9.58
C ARG A 146 -12.09 -7.53 -8.66
N VAL A 147 -11.93 -8.60 -7.90
CA VAL A 147 -10.75 -8.84 -7.05
C VAL A 147 -9.70 -9.59 -7.83
N VAL A 148 -8.47 -9.10 -7.73
CA VAL A 148 -7.28 -9.71 -8.29
C VAL A 148 -6.34 -10.03 -7.15
N THR A 149 -5.88 -11.28 -7.08
CA THR A 149 -4.75 -11.69 -6.25
C THR A 149 -3.53 -11.84 -7.12
N VAL A 150 -2.39 -11.32 -6.66
CA VAL A 150 -1.09 -11.51 -7.31
C VAL A 150 -0.22 -12.31 -6.36
N ARG A 151 0.08 -13.54 -6.74
CA ARG A 151 1.06 -14.37 -6.03
C ARG A 151 2.45 -13.88 -6.40
N VAL A 152 3.19 -13.44 -5.40
CA VAL A 152 4.56 -12.94 -5.57
C VAL A 152 5.50 -14.10 -5.86
N THR A 153 6.47 -13.90 -6.74
CA THR A 153 7.49 -14.91 -7.08
C THR A 153 8.91 -14.39 -6.88
N GLU A 154 9.17 -13.18 -7.34
CA GLU A 154 10.50 -12.58 -7.33
C GLU A 154 10.40 -11.07 -7.38
N GLY A 155 11.53 -10.38 -7.26
CA GLY A 155 11.57 -8.96 -7.47
C GLY A 155 12.96 -8.37 -7.43
N ARG A 156 12.98 -7.06 -7.65
CA ARG A 156 14.19 -6.23 -7.73
C ARG A 156 14.00 -5.00 -6.88
N ILE A 157 14.93 -4.72 -5.99
CA ILE A 157 14.97 -3.53 -5.16
C ILE A 157 16.08 -2.63 -5.67
N ALA A 158 15.75 -1.38 -5.98
CA ALA A 158 16.70 -0.31 -6.24
C ALA A 158 16.72 0.64 -5.03
N ASP A 159 17.90 0.90 -4.49
CA ASP A 159 18.09 1.82 -3.38
C ASP A 159 18.48 3.23 -3.85
N TRP A 160 18.40 4.19 -2.93
CA TRP A 160 18.72 5.59 -3.17
C TRP A 160 20.19 5.87 -3.47
N LYS A 161 21.09 4.92 -3.19
CA LYS A 161 22.53 5.00 -3.48
C LYS A 161 22.88 4.40 -4.85
N GLY A 162 21.87 3.96 -5.62
CA GLY A 162 22.05 3.32 -6.92
C GLY A 162 22.35 1.82 -6.84
N GLY A 163 22.27 1.22 -5.66
CA GLY A 163 22.38 -0.23 -5.48
C GLY A 163 21.13 -0.95 -6.00
N VAL A 164 21.32 -2.06 -6.72
CA VAL A 164 20.23 -2.90 -7.22
C VAL A 164 20.43 -4.32 -6.71
N ARG A 165 19.38 -4.91 -6.14
CA ARG A 165 19.39 -6.29 -5.63
C ARG A 165 18.16 -7.05 -6.13
N ASP A 166 18.43 -8.22 -6.69
CA ASP A 166 17.39 -9.17 -7.09
C ASP A 166 17.14 -10.17 -5.96
N TRP A 167 15.89 -10.61 -5.82
CA TRP A 167 15.47 -11.62 -4.87
C TRP A 167 14.43 -12.53 -5.50
N VAL A 168 14.39 -13.78 -5.04
CA VAL A 168 13.43 -14.81 -5.47
C VAL A 168 12.86 -15.46 -4.21
N LEU A 169 11.56 -15.75 -4.21
CA LEU A 169 10.95 -16.52 -3.13
C LEU A 169 11.31 -17.99 -3.28
N LEU A 170 11.87 -18.56 -2.22
CA LEU A 170 12.14 -19.98 -2.16
C LEU A 170 10.83 -20.73 -1.91
N PRO A 171 10.61 -21.88 -2.57
CA PRO A 171 9.46 -22.74 -2.28
C PRO A 171 9.46 -23.13 -0.80
N THR A 172 8.29 -23.12 -0.17
CA THR A 172 8.09 -23.55 1.22
C THR A 172 8.14 -25.09 1.35
N GLU A 173 9.20 -25.73 0.84
CA GLU A 173 9.53 -27.11 1.24
C GLU A 173 10.36 -27.01 2.53
N GLY A 174 9.68 -26.94 3.68
CA GLY A 174 10.31 -27.13 5.00
C GLY A 174 10.74 -25.88 5.78
N GLN A 175 10.20 -24.69 5.50
CA GLN A 175 10.43 -23.52 6.36
C GLN A 175 9.35 -23.41 7.45
N ASP A 176 9.76 -23.69 8.68
CA ASP A 176 9.03 -23.44 9.91
C ASP A 176 8.42 -22.03 9.94
N ALA A 177 7.20 -21.96 10.46
CA ALA A 177 6.48 -20.73 10.72
C ALA A 177 7.34 -19.76 11.57
N GLY A 178 7.74 -18.62 11.00
CA GLY A 178 8.29 -17.54 11.85
C GLY A 178 9.30 -16.56 11.24
N LEU A 179 9.69 -16.67 9.96
CA LEU A 179 10.62 -15.70 9.38
C LEU A 179 9.87 -14.58 8.65
N VAL A 180 9.38 -13.61 9.40
CA VAL A 180 8.98 -12.31 8.83
C VAL A 180 10.23 -11.44 8.73
N ASN A 181 10.72 -11.22 7.51
CA ASN A 181 11.80 -10.29 7.15
C ASN A 181 13.26 -10.76 7.34
N GLY A 182 13.57 -12.04 7.15
CA GLY A 182 14.93 -12.46 6.74
C GLY A 182 16.10 -12.06 7.66
N VAL A 183 15.87 -11.88 8.96
CA VAL A 183 16.96 -11.75 9.95
C VAL A 183 16.97 -13.02 10.81
N SER A 184 18.03 -13.82 10.64
CA SER A 184 18.37 -14.89 11.58
C SER A 184 18.96 -14.26 12.84
N SER A 185 18.45 -14.65 14.03
CA SER A 185 19.14 -14.38 15.30
C SER A 185 20.42 -15.20 15.42
#